data_AF-A0A831LHN1-F1
#
_entry.id   AF-A0A831LHN1-F1
#
_cell.length_a   1.000
_cell.length_b   1.000
_cell.length_c   1.000
_cell.angle_alpha   90.00
_cell.angle_beta   90.00
_cell.angle_gamma   90.00
#
_symmetry.space_group_name_H-M   'P 1'
#
loop_
_entity.id
_entity.type
_entity.pdbx_description
1 polymer ?
#
loop_
_entity_poly.entity_id
_entity_poly.type
_entity_poly.pdbx_seq_one_letter_code
_entity_poly.pdbx_strand_id
1 'polypeptide(L)'
;MVEFPRFESQYTDPELENRYEALRKVRGDVSKALELARNEKRIGHSLAAKVLLTPGNSNEIRDLLLRYRDELATLFIVSQVELTEEIADGIAGENIEGLRVAIVPAEGEKCERCWTFATSVGAWDAHPTICHRCREALS
;
A
#
# COMPACT_ATOMS: atom_id res chain seq x y z
N MET A 1 36.11 14.33 -18.88
CA MET A 1 34.73 14.31 -19.43
C MET A 1 34.22 12.91 -19.15
N VAL A 2 33.13 12.75 -18.41
CA VAL A 2 32.62 11.41 -18.05
C VAL A 2 31.72 10.92 -19.18
N GLU A 3 31.87 9.67 -19.61
CA GLU A 3 31.03 9.09 -20.65
C GLU A 3 29.63 8.76 -20.12
N PHE A 4 28.64 8.79 -21.01
CA PHE A 4 27.30 8.31 -20.71
C PHE A 4 27.32 6.80 -20.42
N PRO A 5 26.49 6.33 -19.47
CA PRO A 5 26.33 4.90 -19.23
C PRO A 5 25.84 4.20 -20.50
N ARG A 6 26.36 3.01 -20.76
CA ARG A 6 26.00 2.18 -21.91
C ARG A 6 24.86 1.24 -21.51
N PHE A 7 24.06 0.84 -22.48
CA PHE A 7 23.05 -0.18 -22.26
C PHE A 7 23.74 -1.53 -22.03
N GLU A 8 23.41 -2.18 -20.92
CA GLU A 8 23.94 -3.47 -20.52
C GLU A 8 22.77 -4.43 -20.27
N SER A 9 22.60 -5.42 -21.15
CA SER A 9 21.47 -6.36 -21.09
C SER A 9 21.43 -7.20 -19.81
N GLN A 10 22.55 -7.32 -19.09
CA GLN A 10 22.62 -8.03 -17.81
C GLN A 10 21.78 -7.39 -16.69
N TYR A 11 21.40 -6.11 -16.83
CA TYR A 11 20.51 -5.43 -15.88
C TYR A 11 19.03 -5.56 -16.25
N THR A 12 18.70 -6.24 -17.36
CA THR A 12 17.31 -6.50 -17.74
C THR A 12 16.82 -7.77 -17.08
N ASP A 13 15.75 -7.66 -16.30
CA ASP A 13 15.05 -8.79 -15.66
C ASP A 13 13.57 -8.77 -16.07
N PRO A 14 13.19 -9.54 -17.11
CA PRO A 14 11.80 -9.59 -17.58
C PRO A 14 10.81 -10.14 -16.56
N GLU A 15 11.26 -11.02 -15.64
CA GLU A 15 10.37 -11.56 -14.60
C GLU A 15 10.05 -10.47 -13.58
N LEU A 16 11.07 -9.71 -13.15
CA LEU A 16 10.89 -8.54 -12.29
C LEU A 16 9.97 -7.50 -12.94
N GLU A 17 10.16 -7.21 -14.22
CA GLU A 17 9.33 -6.27 -14.97
C GLU A 17 7.85 -6.70 -14.96
N ASN A 18 7.55 -7.93 -15.39
CA ASN A 18 6.18 -8.47 -15.39
C ASN A 18 5.54 -8.42 -14.00
N ARG A 19 6.32 -8.74 -12.95
CA ARG A 19 5.87 -8.71 -11.56
C ARG A 19 5.50 -7.30 -11.12
N TYR A 20 6.32 -6.31 -11.45
CA TYR A 20 6.05 -4.91 -11.13
C TYR A 20 4.93 -4.32 -11.99
N GLU A 21 4.75 -4.76 -13.24
CA GLU A 21 3.58 -4.40 -14.03
C GLU A 21 2.28 -4.84 -13.36
N ALA A 22 2.21 -6.07 -12.85
CA ALA A 22 1.06 -6.55 -12.10
C ALA A 22 0.82 -5.76 -10.80
N LEU A 23 1.88 -5.47 -10.03
CA LEU A 23 1.79 -4.61 -8.84
C LEU A 23 1.29 -3.19 -9.18
N ARG A 24 1.71 -2.64 -10.33
CA ARG A 24 1.27 -1.32 -10.80
C ARG A 24 -0.21 -1.32 -11.20
N LYS A 25 -0.71 -2.40 -11.81
CA LYS A 25 -2.13 -2.57 -12.12
C LYS A 25 -2.99 -2.56 -10.85
N VAL A 26 -2.62 -3.35 -9.84
CA VAL A 26 -3.29 -3.33 -8.52
C VAL A 26 -3.24 -1.93 -7.90
N ARG A 27 -2.05 -1.29 -7.90
CA ARG A 27 -1.90 0.07 -7.40
C ARG A 27 -2.80 1.07 -8.13
N GLY A 28 -3.02 0.90 -9.43
CA GLY A 28 -3.97 1.70 -10.22
C GLY A 28 -5.38 1.61 -9.65
N ASP A 29 -5.87 0.39 -9.41
CA ASP A 29 -7.21 0.15 -8.83
C ASP A 29 -7.33 0.75 -7.42
N VAL A 30 -6.31 0.56 -6.57
CA VAL A 30 -6.26 1.16 -5.22
C VAL A 30 -6.21 2.69 -5.27
N SER A 31 -5.46 3.27 -6.20
CA SER A 31 -5.35 4.73 -6.33
C SER A 31 -6.68 5.36 -6.70
N LYS A 32 -7.45 4.73 -7.60
CA LYS A 32 -8.80 5.15 -7.95
C LYS A 32 -9.75 5.09 -6.75
N ALA A 33 -9.70 4.00 -5.98
CA ALA A 33 -10.51 3.85 -4.77
C ALA A 33 -10.18 4.94 -3.72
N LEU A 34 -8.89 5.27 -3.55
CA LEU A 34 -8.43 6.34 -2.66
C LEU A 34 -8.93 7.72 -3.14
N GLU A 35 -8.92 7.99 -4.45
CA GLU A 35 -9.46 9.24 -5.00
C GLU A 35 -10.96 9.38 -4.74
N LEU A 36 -11.73 8.32 -4.95
CA LEU A 36 -13.17 8.34 -4.65
C LEU A 36 -13.42 8.61 -3.15
N ALA A 37 -12.66 7.94 -2.28
CA ALA A 37 -12.76 8.15 -0.83
C ALA A 37 -12.42 9.59 -0.39
N ARG A 38 -11.48 10.25 -1.06
CA ARG A 38 -11.19 11.68 -0.83
C ARG A 38 -12.33 12.57 -1.30
N ASN A 39 -12.88 12.31 -2.49
CA ASN A 39 -14.00 13.08 -3.03
C ASN A 39 -15.25 12.99 -2.14
N GLU A 40 -15.48 11.82 -1.54
CA GLU A 40 -16.54 11.56 -0.57
C GLU A 40 -16.19 12.04 0.86
N LYS A 41 -15.02 12.66 1.06
CA LYS A 41 -14.52 13.18 2.34
C LYS A 41 -14.40 12.12 3.45
N ARG A 42 -14.30 10.84 3.10
CA ARG A 42 -14.04 9.74 4.05
C ARG A 42 -12.62 9.77 4.59
N ILE A 43 -11.68 10.25 3.79
CA ILE A 43 -10.27 10.45 4.16
C ILE A 43 -9.76 11.79 3.63
N GLY A 44 -8.81 12.41 4.34
CA GLY A 44 -8.15 13.65 3.90
C GLY A 44 -6.92 13.41 3.02
N HIS A 45 -6.11 12.40 3.35
CA HIS A 45 -4.90 12.02 2.61
C HIS A 45 -4.70 10.50 2.65
N SER A 46 -3.84 9.94 1.78
CA SER A 46 -3.68 8.48 1.68
C SER A 46 -3.16 7.84 2.96
N LEU A 47 -2.25 8.49 3.68
CA LEU A 47 -1.78 7.99 4.97
C LEU A 47 -2.88 7.93 6.05
N ALA A 48 -4.03 8.58 5.86
CA ALA A 48 -5.17 8.45 6.78
C ALA A 48 -6.05 7.23 6.44
N ALA A 49 -5.63 6.39 5.50
CA ALA A 49 -6.39 5.27 4.99
C ALA A 49 -5.80 3.90 5.39
N LYS A 50 -6.72 2.96 5.58
CA LYS A 50 -6.52 1.51 5.53
C LYS A 50 -7.21 0.98 4.28
N VAL A 51 -6.47 0.22 3.48
CA VAL A 51 -6.98 -0.42 2.26
C VAL A 51 -7.40 -1.84 2.61
N LEU A 52 -8.66 -2.18 2.35
CA LEU A 52 -9.12 -3.57 2.31
C LEU A 52 -9.06 -4.01 0.85
N LEU A 53 -8.39 -5.13 0.59
CA LEU A 53 -8.11 -5.61 -0.76
C LEU A 53 -8.42 -7.10 -0.90
N THR A 54 -9.17 -7.48 -1.92
CA THR A 54 -9.31 -8.90 -2.29
C THR A 54 -8.32 -9.27 -3.39
N PRO A 55 -7.86 -10.52 -3.49
CA PRO A 55 -6.95 -10.94 -4.55
C PRO A 55 -7.60 -11.05 -5.95
N GLY A 56 -8.92 -10.93 -6.04
CA GLY A 56 -9.67 -11.12 -7.29
C GLY A 56 -9.74 -12.57 -7.72
N ASN A 57 -9.97 -12.81 -9.01
CA ASN A 57 -10.22 -14.16 -9.54
C ASN A 57 -8.94 -14.92 -9.95
N SER A 58 -7.77 -14.26 -9.91
CA SER A 58 -6.49 -14.84 -10.33
C SER A 58 -5.66 -15.32 -9.14
N ASN A 59 -5.27 -16.59 -9.15
CA ASN A 59 -4.32 -17.14 -8.18
C ASN A 59 -2.95 -16.46 -8.27
N GLU A 60 -2.53 -16.03 -9.46
CA GLU A 60 -1.25 -15.33 -9.64
C GLU A 60 -1.24 -13.98 -8.92
N ILE A 61 -2.36 -13.24 -8.98
CA ILE A 61 -2.50 -11.99 -8.23
C ILE A 61 -2.58 -12.27 -6.73
N ARG A 62 -3.31 -13.32 -6.31
CA ARG A 62 -3.34 -13.76 -4.91
C ARG A 62 -1.93 -14.00 -4.37
N ASP A 63 -1.14 -14.82 -5.07
CA ASP A 63 0.22 -15.17 -4.67
C ASP A 63 1.14 -13.95 -4.70
N LEU A 64 0.97 -13.06 -5.67
CA LEU A 64 1.71 -11.80 -5.75
C LEU A 64 1.44 -10.91 -4.55
N LEU A 65 0.17 -10.71 -4.18
CA LEU A 65 -0.22 -9.87 -3.04
C LEU A 65 0.26 -10.47 -1.72
N LEU A 66 0.17 -11.80 -1.56
CA LEU A 66 0.69 -12.49 -0.38
C LEU A 66 2.21 -12.37 -0.28
N ARG A 67 2.92 -12.47 -1.41
CA ARG A 67 4.38 -12.31 -1.48
C ARG A 67 4.84 -10.92 -1.01
N TYR A 68 4.09 -9.87 -1.36
CA TYR A 68 4.43 -8.47 -1.08
C TYR A 68 3.63 -7.83 0.05
N ARG A 69 2.95 -8.65 0.87
CA ARG A 69 1.95 -8.18 1.86
C ARG A 69 2.48 -7.08 2.77
N ASP A 70 3.75 -7.18 3.17
CA ASP A 70 4.39 -6.30 4.15
C ASP A 70 4.84 -4.97 3.49
N GLU A 71 4.98 -4.96 2.16
CA GLU A 71 5.32 -3.80 1.34
C GLU A 71 4.11 -3.09 0.73
N LEU A 72 2.92 -3.71 0.69
CA LEU A 72 1.73 -3.16 0.03
C LEU A 72 1.36 -1.77 0.56
N ALA A 73 1.41 -1.55 1.88
CA ALA A 73 1.11 -0.25 2.47
C ALA A 73 2.06 0.84 1.96
N THR A 74 3.34 0.50 1.79
CA THR A 74 4.35 1.40 1.20
C THR A 74 4.08 1.63 -0.28
N LEU A 75 3.77 0.57 -1.02
CA LEU A 75 3.48 0.64 -2.46
C LEU A 75 2.27 1.54 -2.77
N PHE A 76 1.23 1.48 -1.94
CA PHE A 76 0.01 2.27 -2.07
C PHE A 76 0.08 3.64 -1.36
N ILE A 77 1.14 3.88 -0.57
CA ILE A 77 1.35 5.10 0.21
C ILE A 77 0.18 5.33 1.21
N VAL A 78 -0.19 4.27 1.92
CA VAL A 78 -1.25 4.25 2.94
C VAL A 78 -0.66 3.77 4.27
N SER A 79 -1.42 3.88 5.36
CA SER A 79 -0.91 3.43 6.66
C SER A 79 -1.07 1.93 6.88
N GLN A 80 -2.12 1.34 6.32
CA GLN A 80 -2.43 -0.07 6.53
C GLN A 80 -3.03 -0.69 5.26
N VAL A 81 -2.77 -1.98 5.06
CA VAL A 81 -3.40 -2.81 4.04
C VAL A 81 -3.82 -4.11 4.71
N GLU A 82 -5.03 -4.56 4.40
CA GLU A 82 -5.55 -5.85 4.84
C GLU A 82 -6.02 -6.63 3.62
N LEU A 83 -5.45 -7.82 3.43
CA LEU A 83 -5.93 -8.76 2.43
C LEU A 83 -7.10 -9.53 3.01
N THR A 84 -8.24 -9.49 2.31
CA THR A 84 -9.50 -10.11 2.73
C THR A 84 -10.05 -10.99 1.62
N GLU A 85 -10.85 -12.00 1.95
CA GLU A 85 -11.47 -12.85 0.92
C GLU A 85 -12.68 -12.18 0.26
N GLU A 86 -13.41 -11.36 1.01
CA GLU A 86 -14.64 -10.70 0.54
C GLU A 86 -14.76 -9.27 1.07
N ILE A 87 -15.30 -8.39 0.22
CA ILE A 87 -15.61 -6.99 0.58
C ILE A 87 -17.01 -6.67 0.05
N ALA A 88 -17.96 -6.45 0.96
CA ALA A 88 -19.34 -6.10 0.61
C ALA A 88 -19.41 -4.80 -0.20
N ASP A 89 -18.95 -3.69 0.38
CA ASP A 89 -19.06 -2.33 -0.21
C ASP A 89 -17.77 -1.89 -0.94
N GLY A 90 -17.12 -2.83 -1.62
CA GLY A 90 -15.90 -2.58 -2.38
C GLY A 90 -16.16 -2.04 -3.78
N ILE A 91 -15.23 -1.21 -4.27
CA ILE A 91 -15.18 -0.79 -5.67
C ILE A 91 -14.50 -1.90 -6.45
N ALA A 92 -15.08 -2.30 -7.58
CA ALA A 92 -14.44 -3.26 -8.48
C ALA A 92 -13.19 -2.63 -9.13
N GLY A 93 -12.10 -3.40 -9.17
CA GLY A 93 -10.90 -3.05 -9.93
C GLY A 93 -11.19 -3.04 -11.43
N GLU A 94 -10.50 -2.15 -12.14
CA GLU A 94 -10.61 -2.03 -13.60
C GLU A 94 -9.44 -2.72 -14.30
N ASN A 95 -8.30 -2.82 -13.62
CA ASN A 95 -7.09 -3.41 -14.17
C ASN A 95 -6.98 -4.90 -13.84
N ILE A 96 -7.53 -5.33 -12.70
CA ILE A 96 -7.54 -6.73 -12.26
C ILE A 96 -8.98 -7.22 -12.11
N GLU A 97 -9.33 -8.26 -12.88
CA GLU A 97 -10.66 -8.86 -12.85
C GLU A 97 -10.99 -9.51 -11.49
N GLY A 98 -12.17 -9.20 -10.98
CA GLY A 98 -12.69 -9.72 -9.71
C GLY A 98 -12.07 -9.06 -8.47
N LEU A 99 -11.03 -8.24 -8.62
CA LEU A 99 -10.44 -7.52 -7.50
C LEU A 99 -11.42 -6.47 -6.97
N ARG A 100 -11.54 -6.36 -5.65
CA ARG A 100 -12.34 -5.36 -4.95
C ARG A 100 -11.45 -4.59 -3.99
N VAL A 101 -11.69 -3.29 -3.92
CA VAL A 101 -10.99 -2.36 -3.01
C VAL A 101 -12.00 -1.60 -2.18
N ALA A 102 -11.85 -1.62 -0.86
CA ALA A 102 -12.53 -0.68 0.02
C ALA A 102 -11.52 0.18 0.78
N ILE A 103 -11.89 1.43 1.03
CA ILE A 103 -11.08 2.39 1.76
C ILE A 103 -11.80 2.77 3.03
N VAL A 104 -11.15 2.53 4.16
CA VAL A 104 -11.62 2.93 5.49
C VAL A 104 -10.57 3.81 6.16
N PRO A 105 -10.91 4.62 7.17
CA PRO A 105 -9.91 5.34 7.96
C PRO A 105 -8.89 4.38 8.56
N ALA A 106 -7.63 4.78 8.58
CA ALA A 106 -6.57 4.04 9.26
C ALA A 106 -6.80 4.01 10.77
N GLU A 107 -6.40 2.92 11.41
CA GLU A 107 -6.53 2.71 12.84
C GLU A 107 -5.39 3.35 13.63
N GLY A 108 -5.67 3.68 14.88
CA GLY A 108 -4.71 4.30 15.80
C GLY A 108 -4.52 5.79 15.54
N GLU A 109 -3.37 6.30 15.94
CA GLU A 109 -3.07 7.74 15.94
C GLU A 109 -1.96 8.08 14.94
N LYS A 110 -1.93 9.33 14.50
CA LYS A 110 -0.89 9.83 13.58
C LYS A 110 0.47 9.88 14.27
N CYS A 111 1.45 9.18 13.70
CA CYS A 111 2.86 9.33 14.08
C CYS A 111 3.41 10.68 13.59
N GLU A 112 3.95 11.50 14.49
CA GLU A 112 4.45 12.84 14.12
C GLU A 112 5.71 12.82 13.25
N ARG A 113 6.47 11.73 13.27
CA ARG A 113 7.74 11.61 12.50
C ARG A 113 7.55 11.13 11.06
N CYS A 114 6.71 10.12 10.85
CA CYS A 114 6.53 9.53 9.50
C CYS A 114 5.11 9.68 8.94
N TRP A 115 4.20 10.29 9.71
CA TRP A 115 2.82 10.62 9.34
C TRP A 115 1.90 9.44 9.03
N THR A 116 2.38 8.21 9.20
CA THR A 116 1.52 7.02 9.19
C THR A 116 0.69 6.96 10.46
N PHE A 117 -0.53 6.46 10.35
CA PHE A 117 -1.39 6.10 11.47
C PHE A 117 -1.00 4.71 11.95
N ALA A 118 -0.84 4.56 13.27
CA ALA A 118 -0.49 3.27 13.86
C ALA A 118 -1.06 3.17 15.28
N THR A 119 -1.52 1.99 15.64
CA THR A 119 -2.02 1.67 16.99
C THR A 119 -0.93 1.67 18.05
N SER A 120 0.35 1.61 17.64
CA SER A 120 1.50 1.67 18.54
C SER A 120 1.84 3.08 19.05
N VAL A 121 1.26 4.14 18.45
CA VAL A 121 1.49 5.51 18.92
C VAL A 121 0.93 5.64 20.34
N GLY A 122 1.71 6.23 21.26
CA GLY A 122 1.38 6.31 22.68
C GLY A 122 1.91 5.14 23.53
N ALA A 123 2.58 4.14 22.94
CA ALA A 123 3.05 2.97 23.68
C ALA A 123 4.32 3.20 24.53
N TRP A 124 5.01 4.34 24.40
CA TRP A 124 6.25 4.64 25.13
C TRP A 124 6.28 6.06 25.70
N ASP A 125 6.52 6.18 27.01
CA ASP A 125 6.56 7.48 27.70
C ASP A 125 7.63 8.44 27.16
N ALA A 126 8.79 7.91 26.75
CA ALA A 126 9.89 8.73 26.22
C ALA A 126 9.58 9.30 24.82
N HIS A 127 8.70 8.64 24.07
CA HIS A 127 8.32 9.04 22.71
C HIS A 127 6.82 8.78 22.45
N PRO A 128 5.92 9.54 23.09
CA PRO A 128 4.49 9.22 23.09
C PRO A 128 3.81 9.48 21.74
N THR A 129 4.40 10.31 20.87
CA THR A 129 3.79 10.73 19.59
C THR A 129 4.31 9.97 18.37
N ILE A 130 5.14 8.92 18.55
CA ILE A 130 5.71 8.16 17.44
C ILE A 130 5.32 6.68 17.46
N CYS A 131 5.30 6.07 16.29
CA CYS A 131 5.03 4.63 16.13
C CYS A 131 6.27 3.77 16.39
N HIS A 132 6.06 2.46 16.54
CA HIS A 132 7.11 1.45 16.75
C HIS A 132 8.30 1.60 15.79
N ARG A 133 8.03 1.65 14.48
CA ARG A 133 9.05 1.80 13.44
C ARG A 133 9.93 3.03 13.65
N CYS A 134 9.31 4.15 14.01
CA CYS A 134 10.03 5.39 14.25
C CYS A 134 10.84 5.33 15.55
N ARG A 135 10.35 4.63 16.57
CA ARG A 135 11.08 4.40 17.81
C ARG A 135 12.31 3.53 17.61
N GLU A 136 12.20 2.42 16.87
CA GLU A 136 13.34 1.54 16.54
C GLU A 136 14.45 2.26 15.78
N ALA A 137 14.08 3.19 14.89
CA ALA A 137 15.08 3.94 14.13
C ALA A 137 15.68 5.14 14.90
N LEU A 138 15.29 5.36 16.16
CA LEU A 138 15.90 6.35 17.06
C LEU A 138 16.73 5.71 18.19
N SER A 139 16.60 4.39 18.37
CA SER A 139 17.34 3.61 19.37
C SER A 139 18.71 3.16 18.88
#